data_AF-A0AAE2CT44-F1
#
_entry.id   AF-A0AAE2CT44-F1
#
_cell.length_a   1.000
_cell.length_b   1.000
_cell.length_c   1.000
_cell.angle_alpha   90.00
_cell.angle_beta   90.00
_cell.angle_gamma   90.00
#
_symmetry.space_group_name_H-M   'P 1'
#
loop_
_entity.id
_entity.type
_entity.pdbx_description
1 polymer ?
#
loop_
_entity_poly.entity_id
_entity_poly.type
_entity_poly.pdbx_seq_one_letter_code
_entity_poly.pdbx_strand_id
1 'polypeptide(L)'
;MDSIAHRFLSAAVKLDRKPSKCVVFEDDPRGITAAHNCTMMAVALIGAHPAYDLGQADLAVGSFNELSVINLRRLFAHKGSTFMDLQKQVIEKTPRRRKLTTDTIF
;
A
#
# COMPACT_ATOMS: atom_id res chain seq x y z
N MET A 1 -11.15 22.74 -11.47
CA MET A 1 -10.72 22.40 -10.09
C MET A 1 -9.66 21.32 -10.21
N ASP A 2 -8.38 21.68 -10.06
CA ASP A 2 -7.31 20.69 -10.02
C ASP A 2 -7.34 19.95 -8.69
N SER A 3 -7.73 18.67 -8.72
CA SER A 3 -7.68 17.78 -7.57
C SER A 3 -6.22 17.52 -7.17
N ILE A 4 -5.93 17.43 -5.87
CA ILE A 4 -4.59 17.12 -5.32
C ILE A 4 -4.04 15.82 -5.96
N ALA A 5 -4.90 14.83 -6.15
CA ALA A 5 -4.57 13.56 -6.82
C ALA A 5 -4.03 13.75 -8.25
N HIS A 6 -4.55 14.72 -9.00
CA HIS A 6 -4.09 15.01 -10.36
C HIS A 6 -2.64 15.53 -10.37
N ARG A 7 -2.25 16.31 -9.36
CA ARG A 7 -0.86 16.79 -9.22
C ARG A 7 0.11 15.64 -8.98
N PHE A 8 -0.27 14.67 -8.15
CA PHE A 8 0.54 13.47 -7.91
C PHE A 8 0.71 12.63 -9.16
N LEU A 9 -0.39 12.34 -9.88
CA LEU A 9 -0.31 11.58 -11.14
C LEU A 9 0.54 12.31 -12.19
N SER A 10 0.39 13.63 -12.32
CA SER A 10 1.24 14.44 -13.20
C SER A 10 2.72 14.36 -12.82
N ALA A 11 3.04 14.39 -11.52
CA ALA A 11 4.40 14.24 -11.03
C ALA A 11 4.97 12.85 -11.35
N ALA A 12 4.19 11.78 -11.17
CA ALA A 12 4.63 10.42 -11.51
C ALA A 12 4.92 10.25 -13.01
N VAL A 13 4.11 10.86 -13.88
CA VAL A 13 4.36 10.89 -15.33
C VAL A 13 5.66 11.63 -15.64
N LYS A 14 5.92 12.79 -15.01
CA LYS A 14 7.17 13.54 -15.20
C LYS A 14 8.42 12.79 -14.71
N LEU A 15 8.26 11.95 -13.69
CA LEU A 15 9.34 11.11 -13.15
C LEU A 15 9.56 9.83 -13.96
N ASP A 16 8.74 9.55 -14.98
CA ASP A 16 8.72 8.29 -15.72
C ASP A 16 8.66 7.05 -14.80
N ARG A 17 7.82 7.14 -13.77
CA ARG A 17 7.61 6.06 -12.80
C ARG A 17 6.13 5.76 -12.61
N LYS A 18 5.85 4.47 -12.41
CA LYS A 18 4.50 4.01 -12.06
C LYS A 18 4.11 4.59 -10.69
N PRO A 19 2.88 5.10 -10.51
CA PRO A 19 2.39 5.60 -9.21
C PRO A 19 2.58 4.61 -8.06
N SER A 20 2.43 3.30 -8.33
CA SER A 20 2.66 2.24 -7.35
C SER A 20 4.10 2.10 -6.83
N LYS A 21 5.06 2.82 -7.42
CA LYS A 21 6.47 2.90 -7.01
C LYS A 21 6.86 4.31 -6.54
N CYS A 22 5.91 5.22 -6.39
CA CYS A 22 6.12 6.57 -5.90
C CYS A 22 5.79 6.65 -4.41
N VAL A 23 6.53 7.49 -3.69
CA VAL A 23 6.26 7.86 -2.31
C VAL A 23 5.97 9.35 -2.28
N VAL A 24 4.86 9.72 -1.65
CA VAL A 24 4.45 11.10 -1.42
C VAL A 24 4.78 11.46 0.02
N PHE A 25 5.39 12.64 0.22
CA PHE A 25 5.63 13.20 1.55
C PHE A 25 4.62 14.31 1.78
N GLU A 26 3.79 14.17 2.80
CA GLU A 26 2.68 15.09 3.10
C GLU A 26 2.59 15.31 4.61
N ASP A 27 1.97 16.41 5.01
CA ASP A 27 1.66 16.74 6.40
C ASP A 27 0.15 16.88 6.65
N ASP A 28 -0.68 16.79 5.60
CA ASP A 28 -2.14 16.89 5.66
C ASP A 28 -2.83 15.52 5.37
N PRO A 29 -3.82 15.10 6.18
CA PRO A 29 -4.60 13.87 5.95
C PRO A 29 -5.31 13.81 4.58
N ARG A 30 -5.66 14.96 4.00
CA ARG A 30 -6.26 15.06 2.66
C ARG A 30 -5.24 14.72 1.58
N GLY A 31 -3.99 15.17 1.75
CA GLY A 31 -2.87 14.84 0.86
C GLY A 31 -2.55 13.35 0.88
N ILE A 32 -2.50 12.77 2.08
CA ILE A 32 -2.31 11.32 2.29
C ILE A 32 -3.41 10.50 1.62
N THR A 33 -4.67 10.88 1.83
CA THR A 33 -5.82 10.21 1.19
C THR A 33 -5.74 10.29 -0.34
N ALA A 34 -5.36 11.45 -0.88
CA ALA A 34 -5.19 11.65 -2.31
C ALA A 34 -4.04 10.79 -2.87
N ALA A 35 -2.93 10.62 -2.14
CA ALA A 35 -1.82 9.75 -2.53
C ALA A 35 -2.26 8.28 -2.64
N HIS A 36 -3.03 7.78 -1.67
CA HIS A 36 -3.56 6.42 -1.70
C HIS A 36 -4.58 6.19 -2.82
N ASN A 37 -5.43 7.18 -3.10
CA ASN A 37 -6.32 7.13 -4.27
C ASN A 37 -5.56 7.01 -5.60
N CYS A 38 -4.32 7.49 -5.65
CA CYS A 38 -3.41 7.33 -6.79
C CYS A 38 -2.55 6.06 -6.75
N THR A 39 -2.80 5.13 -5.82
CA THR A 39 -2.02 3.90 -5.57
C THR A 39 -0.58 4.12 -5.10
N MET A 40 -0.23 5.36 -4.71
CA MET A 40 1.09 5.72 -4.19
C MET A 40 1.21 5.37 -2.70
N MET A 41 2.45 5.32 -2.21
CA MET A 41 2.72 5.25 -0.77
C MET A 41 2.81 6.67 -0.20
N ALA A 42 2.48 6.84 1.08
CA ALA A 42 2.49 8.12 1.77
C ALA A 42 3.35 8.06 3.03
N VAL A 43 4.25 9.02 3.19
CA VAL A 43 5.00 9.27 4.42
C VAL A 43 4.52 10.59 5.00
N ALA A 44 3.97 10.54 6.20
CA ALA A 44 3.47 11.71 6.90
C ALA A 44 4.56 12.36 7.75
N LEU A 45 4.69 13.68 7.66
CA LEU A 45 5.50 14.46 8.59
C LEU A 45 4.61 14.99 9.72
N ILE A 46 4.92 14.59 10.95
CA ILE A 46 4.21 15.06 12.14
C ILE A 46 4.64 16.51 12.39
N GLY A 47 3.69 17.43 12.24
CA GLY A 47 3.94 18.87 12.33
C GLY A 47 2.68 19.62 12.68
N ALA A 48 2.02 20.21 11.68
CA ALA A 48 0.78 20.95 11.86
C ALA A 48 -0.38 20.06 12.33
N HIS A 49 -0.42 18.81 11.86
CA HIS A 49 -1.39 17.81 12.28
C HIS A 49 -0.77 16.85 13.30
N PRO A 50 -1.51 16.51 14.37
CA PRO A 50 -1.06 15.54 15.36
C PRO A 50 -1.03 14.13 14.74
N ALA A 51 -0.19 13.26 15.30
CA ALA A 51 0.06 11.93 14.76
C ALA A 51 -1.20 11.07 14.58
N TYR A 52 -2.24 11.28 15.39
CA TYR A 52 -3.49 10.53 15.29
C TYR A 52 -4.31 10.87 14.04
N ASP A 53 -4.20 12.09 13.51
CA ASP A 53 -4.87 12.50 12.26
C ASP A 53 -4.14 11.94 11.03
N LEU A 54 -2.85 11.63 11.18
CA LEU A 54 -1.98 11.13 10.12
C LEU A 54 -1.96 9.59 10.05
N GLY A 55 -2.84 8.91 10.79
CA GLY A 55 -2.87 7.45 10.90
C GLY A 55 -3.20 6.70 9.60
N GLN A 56 -3.62 7.40 8.55
CA GLN A 56 -3.81 6.81 7.22
C GLN A 56 -2.51 6.62 6.44
N ALA A 57 -1.43 7.32 6.82
CA ALA A 57 -0.16 7.20 6.11
C ALA A 57 0.52 5.85 6.40
N ASP A 58 1.33 5.38 5.45
CA ASP A 58 2.08 4.13 5.60
C ASP A 58 3.19 4.25 6.65
N LEU A 59 3.70 5.47 6.87
CA LEU A 59 4.70 5.79 7.87
C LEU A 59 4.54 7.24 8.30
N ALA A 60 4.49 7.51 9.60
CA ALA A 60 4.54 8.86 10.16
C ALA A 60 5.88 9.08 10.88
N VAL A 61 6.54 10.20 10.61
CA VAL A 61 7.84 10.57 11.22
C VAL A 61 7.79 11.97 11.79
N GLY A 62 8.53 12.22 12.88
CA GLY A 62 8.68 13.56 13.45
C GLY A 62 9.69 14.42 12.70
N SER A 63 10.65 13.78 12.02
CA SER A 63 11.69 14.44 11.24
C SER A 63 12.16 13.58 10.08
N PHE A 64 12.56 14.21 8.97
CA PHE A 64 13.19 13.51 7.85
C PHE A 64 14.53 12.84 8.21
N ASN A 65 15.18 13.26 9.31
CA ASN A 65 16.41 12.62 9.80
C ASN A 65 16.20 11.17 10.27
N GLU A 66 14.96 10.79 10.57
CA GLU A 66 14.60 9.43 10.98
C GLU A 66 14.39 8.49 9.76
N LEU A 67 14.33 9.07 8.55
CA LEU A 67 14.14 8.31 7.33
C LEU A 67 15.46 7.81 6.77
N SER A 68 15.43 6.54 6.37
CA SER A 68 16.49 5.92 5.59
C SER A 68 15.91 5.34 4.31
N VAL A 69 16.76 5.11 3.31
CA VAL A 69 16.38 4.41 2.07
C VAL A 69 15.80 3.02 2.36
N ILE A 70 16.24 2.38 3.45
CA ILE A 70 15.73 1.08 3.91
C ILE A 70 14.26 1.19 4.33
N ASN A 71 13.90 2.25 5.07
CA ASN A 71 12.51 2.49 5.48
C ASN A 71 11.61 2.68 4.26
N LEU A 72 12.04 3.48 3.27
CA LEU A 72 11.29 3.67 2.03
C LEU A 72 11.13 2.38 1.23
N ARG A 73 12.16 1.54 1.17
CA ARG A 73 12.08 0.25 0.47
C ARG A 73 11.11 -0.72 1.16
N ARG A 74 11.03 -0.68 2.50
CA ARG A 74 10.11 -1.51 3.30
C ARG A 74 8.64 -1.16 3.04
N LEU A 75 8.31 0.10 2.75
CA LEU A 75 6.94 0.50 2.38
C LEU A 75 6.40 -0.38 1.25
N PHE A 76 7.21 -0.63 0.22
CA PHE A 76 6.79 -1.45 -0.92
C PHE A 76 6.84 -2.96 -0.68
N ALA A 77 7.50 -3.42 0.38
CA ALA A 77 7.64 -4.85 0.68
C ALA A 77 6.32 -5.46 1.20
N HIS A 78 5.52 -4.68 1.93
CA HIS A 78 4.29 -5.17 2.56
C HIS A 78 3.16 -5.52 1.57
N LYS A 79 3.15 -4.92 0.36
CA LYS A 79 2.18 -5.31 -0.68
C LYS A 79 2.42 -6.75 -1.18
N GLY A 80 3.66 -7.24 -1.12
CA GLY A 80 4.00 -8.62 -1.49
C GLY A 80 3.56 -9.65 -0.44
N SER A 81 3.64 -9.31 0.85
CA SER A 81 3.21 -10.22 1.93
C SER A 81 1.70 -10.41 1.97
N THR A 82 0.91 -9.34 1.81
CA THR A 82 -0.57 -9.46 1.74
C THR A 82 -1.04 -10.30 0.55
N PHE A 83 -0.31 -10.27 -0.57
CA PHE A 83 -0.61 -11.14 -1.72
C PHE A 83 -0.33 -12.62 -1.42
N MET A 84 0.79 -12.91 -0.73
CA MET A 84 1.12 -14.27 -0.28
C MET A 84 0.12 -14.79 0.76
N ASP A 85 -0.37 -13.92 1.66
CA ASP A 85 -1.40 -14.25 2.64
C ASP A 85 -2.75 -14.59 1.96
N LEU A 86 -3.14 -13.82 0.93
CA LEU A 86 -4.33 -14.11 0.12
C LEU A 86 -4.21 -15.43 -0.65
N GLN A 87 -3.06 -15.71 -1.27
CA GLN A 87 -2.81 -16.99 -1.93
C GLN A 87 -2.87 -18.17 -0.95
N LYS A 88 -2.31 -18.00 0.26
CA LYS A 88 -2.37 -19.01 1.31
C LYS A 88 -3.80 -19.30 1.77
N GLN A 89 -4.63 -18.26 1.94
CA GLN A 89 -6.06 -18.43 2.26
C GLN A 89 -6.85 -19.13 1.13
N VAL A 90 -6.52 -18.86 -0.14
CA VAL A 90 -7.16 -19.53 -1.28
C VAL A 90 -6.81 -21.02 -1.31
N ILE A 91 -5.54 -21.38 -1.05
CA ILE A 91 -5.10 -22.78 -0.97
C ILE A 91 -5.81 -23.51 0.18
N GLU A 92 -5.89 -22.90 1.37
CA GLU A 92 -6.57 -23.50 2.53
C GLU A 92 -8.08 -23.70 2.34
N LYS A 93 -8.74 -22.83 1.56
CA LYS A 93 -10.18 -22.92 1.27
C LYS A 93 -10.55 -23.85 0.13
N THR A 94 -9.58 -24.38 -0.63
CA THR A 94 -9.91 -25.37 -1.67
C THR A 94 -10.41 -26.67 -1.01
N PRO A 95 -11.64 -27.13 -1.32
CA PRO A 95 -12.14 -28.37 -0.74
C PRO A 95 -11.26 -29.52 -1.20
N ARG A 96 -10.77 -30.33 -0.26
CA ARG A 96 -10.05 -31.57 -0.58
C ARG A 96 -10.92 -32.39 -1.53
N ARG A 97 -10.42 -32.64 -2.75
CA ARG A 97 -11.10 -33.50 -3.74
C ARG A 97 -11.48 -34.80 -3.06
N ARG A 98 -12.77 -35.00 -2.80
CA ARG A 98 -13.30 -36.28 -2.31
C ARG A 98 -12.96 -37.31 -3.38
N LYS A 99 -12.16 -38.33 -3.03
CA LYS A 99 -11.97 -39.49 -3.89
C LYS A 99 -13.33 -40.17 -3.99
N LEU A 100 -13.98 -40.08 -5.14
CA LEU A 100 -15.17 -40.87 -5.44
C LEU A 100 -14.71 -42.32 -5.53
N THR A 101 -14.93 -43.11 -4.48
CA THR A 101 -14.86 -44.56 -4.56
C THR A 101 -16.13 -45.00 -5.28
N THR A 102 -16.00 -45.32 -6.56
CA THR A 102 -17.06 -46.01 -7.28
C THR A 102 -17.09 -47.44 -6.76
N ASP A 103 -18.01 -47.73 -5.86
CA ASP A 103 -18.33 -49.11 -5.49
C ASP A 103 -19.02 -49.77 -6.68
N THR A 104 -18.24 -50.48 -7.50
CA THR A 104 -18.77 -51.43 -8.47
C THR A 104 -19.36 -52.60 -7.71
N ILE A 105 -20.69 -52.63 -7.62
CA ILE A 105 -21.48 -53.81 -7.26
C ILE A 105 -21.56 -54.69 -8.52
N PHE A 106 -21.00 -55.90 -8.43
CA PHE A 106 -21.36 -57.06 -9.25
C PHE A 106 -21.62 -58.23 -8.29
#